data_AF-A0A521TQK3-F1
#
_entry.id   AF-A0A521TQK3-F1
#
_cell.length_a   1.000
_cell.length_b   1.000
_cell.length_c   1.000
_cell.angle_alpha   90.00
_cell.angle_beta   90.00
_cell.angle_gamma   90.00
#
_symmetry.space_group_name_H-M   'P 1'
#
loop_
_entity.id
_entity.type
_entity.pdbx_description
1 polymer ?
#
loop_
_entity_poly.entity_id
_entity_poly.type
_entity_poly.pdbx_seq_one_letter_code
_entity_poly.pdbx_strand_id
1 'polypeptide(L)'
;MSESRQPLRGDAFPVAEVKRDFRRVLDNAERGRETTVLRHGKPVAVIGPVPTRSAQGPRAAEPGGILSIVGSLAGWEEIDADIAAIIAARQSTEDRPPPGFD
;
A
#
# COMPACT_ATOMS: atom_id res chain seq x y z
N MET A 1 -16.40 7.21 -28.98
CA MET A 1 -17.32 7.20 -27.82
C MET A 1 -16.46 7.45 -26.60
N SER A 2 -16.40 8.70 -26.15
CA SER A 2 -15.55 9.13 -25.04
C SER A 2 -16.21 8.78 -23.71
N GLU A 3 -15.66 7.81 -22.99
CA GLU A 3 -16.00 7.57 -21.59
C GLU A 3 -15.55 8.79 -20.76
N SER A 4 -16.51 9.65 -20.47
CA SER A 4 -16.37 10.71 -19.48
C SER A 4 -16.40 10.04 -18.11
N ARG A 5 -15.22 9.70 -17.56
CA ARG A 5 -15.08 9.29 -16.16
C ARG A 5 -15.52 10.46 -15.28
N GLN A 6 -16.71 10.34 -14.70
CA GLN A 6 -17.18 11.26 -13.67
C GLN A 6 -16.13 11.37 -12.54
N PRO A 7 -15.89 12.55 -11.97
CA PRO A 7 -15.06 12.66 -10.79
C PRO A 7 -15.75 11.90 -9.63
N LEU A 8 -15.07 10.85 -9.16
CA LEU A 8 -15.45 10.10 -7.97
C LEU A 8 -15.61 11.09 -6.82
N ARG A 9 -16.72 11.02 -6.07
CA ARG A 9 -17.09 11.94 -4.98
C ARG A 9 -16.23 11.78 -3.72
N GLY A 10 -14.92 11.66 -3.88
CA GLY A 10 -13.95 11.53 -2.80
C GLY A 10 -12.78 12.50 -2.98
N ASP A 11 -12.18 12.92 -1.87
CA ASP A 11 -10.99 13.75 -1.89
C ASP A 11 -9.84 12.97 -2.56
N ALA A 12 -9.07 13.65 -3.43
CA ALA A 12 -7.96 13.06 -4.17
C ALA A 12 -6.62 13.55 -3.63
N PHE A 13 -5.76 12.63 -3.18
CA PHE A 13 -4.48 12.97 -2.57
C PHE A 13 -3.30 12.29 -3.27
N PRO A 14 -2.15 12.96 -3.37
CA PRO A 14 -0.90 12.32 -3.78
C PRO A 14 -0.53 11.16 -2.86
N VAL A 15 0.08 10.12 -3.43
CA VAL A 15 0.55 8.94 -2.68
C VAL A 15 1.46 9.29 -1.51
N ALA A 16 2.25 10.36 -1.61
CA ALA A 16 3.12 10.83 -0.54
C ALA A 16 2.32 11.34 0.68
N GLU A 17 1.23 12.06 0.44
CA GLU A 17 0.36 12.58 1.49
C GLU A 17 -0.44 11.46 2.16
N VAL A 18 -0.95 10.52 1.35
CA VAL A 18 -1.63 9.32 1.84
C VAL A 18 -0.71 8.49 2.74
N LYS A 19 0.57 8.33 2.38
CA LYS A 19 1.55 7.61 3.21
C LYS A 19 1.88 8.34 4.51
N ARG A 20 1.92 9.68 4.49
CA ARG A 20 2.24 10.51 5.65
C ARG A 20 1.14 10.47 6.71
N ASP A 21 -0.13 10.45 6.30
CA ASP A 21 -1.28 10.45 7.20
C ASP A 21 -2.29 9.36 6.81
N PHE A 22 -1.80 8.11 6.81
CA PHE A 22 -2.62 6.98 6.40
C PHE A 22 -3.78 6.73 7.37
N ARG A 23 -3.61 7.08 8.64
CA ARG A 23 -4.67 6.90 9.66
C ARG A 23 -5.90 7.75 9.34
N ARG A 24 -5.72 9.02 8.95
CA ARG A 24 -6.83 9.86 8.50
C ARG A 24 -7.58 9.26 7.30
N VAL A 25 -6.86 8.62 6.38
CA VAL A 25 -7.47 7.96 5.21
C VAL A 25 -8.31 6.77 5.64
N LEU A 26 -7.86 5.98 6.62
CA LEU A 26 -8.65 4.88 7.18
C LEU A 26 -9.87 5.39 7.95
N ASP A 27 -9.72 6.41 8.79
CA ASP A 27 -10.84 7.03 9.52
C ASP A 27 -11.91 7.57 8.55
N ASN A 28 -11.51 8.02 7.35
CA ASN A 28 -12.43 8.43 6.30
C ASN A 28 -13.19 7.24 5.72
N ALA A 29 -12.48 6.14 5.42
CA ALA A 29 -13.07 4.90 4.92
C ALA A 29 -14.07 4.30 5.90
N GLU A 30 -13.75 4.28 7.21
CA GLU A 30 -14.65 3.81 8.26
C GLU A 30 -15.94 4.65 8.36
N ARG A 31 -15.85 5.95 8.08
CA ARG A 31 -17.01 6.86 8.00
C ARG A 31 -17.77 6.77 6.67
N GLY A 32 -17.43 5.84 5.79
CA GLY A 32 -18.09 5.65 4.50
C GLY A 32 -17.62 6.60 3.40
N ARG A 33 -16.48 7.28 3.57
CA ARG A 33 -15.92 8.18 2.55
C ARG A 33 -14.86 7.46 1.71
N GLU A 34 -14.80 7.81 0.44
CA GLU A 34 -13.76 7.34 -0.47
C GLU A 34 -12.63 8.36 -0.58
N THR A 35 -11.41 7.85 -0.77
CA THR A 35 -10.20 8.63 -1.01
C THR A 35 -9.52 8.12 -2.27
N THR A 36 -9.31 8.98 -3.25
CA THR A 36 -8.58 8.62 -4.48
C THR A 36 -7.09 8.87 -4.27
N VAL A 37 -6.28 7.85 -4.50
CA VAL A 37 -4.82 7.95 -4.43
C VAL A 37 -4.26 8.30 -5.81
N LEU A 38 -3.45 9.35 -5.88
CA LEU A 38 -2.82 9.83 -7.10
C LEU A 38 -1.31 9.53 -7.12
N ARG A 39 -0.79 9.09 -8.25
CA ARG A 39 0.65 9.04 -8.54
C ARG A 39 0.94 9.92 -9.75
N HIS A 40 1.76 10.95 -9.58
CA HIS A 40 2.04 11.95 -10.62
C HIS A 40 0.75 12.55 -11.23
N GLY A 41 -0.22 12.89 -10.37
CA GLY A 41 -1.52 13.44 -10.78
C GLY A 41 -2.50 12.42 -11.40
N LYS A 42 -2.09 11.15 -11.57
CA LYS A 42 -2.93 10.10 -12.16
C LYS A 42 -3.53 9.21 -11.06
N PRO A 43 -4.83 8.89 -11.09
CA PRO A 43 -5.43 7.93 -10.17
C PRO A 43 -4.80 6.55 -10.29
N VAL A 44 -4.45 5.96 -9.14
CA VAL A 44 -3.84 4.63 -9.06
C VAL A 44 -4.57 3.68 -8.12
N ALA A 45 -5.32 4.21 -7.15
CA ALA A 45 -6.13 3.42 -6.23
C ALA A 45 -7.28 4.26 -5.66
N VAL A 46 -8.28 3.57 -5.11
CA VAL A 46 -9.34 4.16 -4.29
C VAL A 46 -9.37 3.39 -2.97
N ILE A 47 -9.37 4.11 -1.87
CA ILE A 47 -9.54 3.56 -0.52
C ILE A 47 -10.91 4.01 -0.04
N GLY A 48 -11.75 3.07 0.37
CA GLY A 48 -13.13 3.34 0.76
C GLY A 48 -13.65 2.33 1.78
N PRO A 49 -14.92 2.46 2.19
CA PRO A 49 -15.54 1.55 3.15
C PRO A 49 -15.46 0.09 2.70
N VAL A 50 -15.36 -0.82 3.68
CA VAL A 50 -15.42 -2.26 3.42
C VAL A 50 -16.82 -2.59 2.85
N PRO A 51 -16.92 -3.19 1.66
CA PRO A 51 -18.21 -3.54 1.09
C PRO A 51 -18.92 -4.58 1.98
N THR A 52 -20.15 -4.28 2.38
CA THR A 52 -21.01 -5.15 3.22
C THR A 52 -21.54 -6.38 2.50
N ARG A 53 -21.51 -6.36 1.16
CA ARG A 53 -21.76 -7.57 0.36
C ARG A 53 -20.47 -8.35 0.36
N SER A 54 -20.48 -9.56 0.93
CA SER A 54 -19.39 -10.53 0.80
C SER A 54 -18.96 -10.55 -0.66
N ALA A 55 -17.87 -9.87 -0.97
CA ALA A 55 -17.31 -9.94 -2.30
C ALA A 55 -16.90 -11.40 -2.45
N GLN A 56 -17.64 -12.17 -3.27
CA GLN A 56 -17.10 -13.38 -3.84
C GLN A 56 -15.89 -12.91 -4.65
N GLY A 57 -14.74 -12.86 -3.99
CA GLY A 57 -13.47 -12.71 -4.68
C GLY A 57 -13.36 -13.84 -5.71
N PRO A 58 -12.57 -13.66 -6.78
CA PRO A 58 -12.24 -14.78 -7.64
C PRO A 58 -11.77 -15.93 -6.75
N ARG A 59 -12.43 -17.09 -6.87
CA ARG A 59 -12.09 -18.28 -6.10
C ARG A 59 -10.64 -18.60 -6.44
N ALA A 60 -9.72 -18.33 -5.51
CA ALA A 60 -8.34 -18.71 -5.67
C ALA A 60 -8.32 -20.21 -5.98
N ALA A 61 -7.76 -20.59 -7.12
CA ALA A 61 -7.54 -21.99 -7.47
C ALA A 61 -6.40 -22.62 -6.62
N GLU A 62 -5.91 -21.89 -5.62
CA GLU A 62 -4.80 -22.23 -4.75
C GLU A 62 -5.19 -21.92 -3.30
N PRO A 63 -4.60 -22.61 -2.30
CA PRO A 63 -4.97 -22.41 -0.90
C PRO A 63 -4.70 -20.97 -0.46
N GLY A 64 -5.78 -20.18 -0.35
CA GLY A 64 -5.82 -18.80 0.13
C GLY A 64 -6.13 -18.72 1.63
N GLY A 65 -5.43 -17.84 2.37
CA GLY A 65 -5.67 -17.56 3.80
C GLY A 65 -4.37 -17.65 4.63
N ILE A 66 -4.47 -17.84 5.96
CA ILE A 66 -3.29 -18.07 6.83
C ILE A 66 -2.41 -19.20 6.27
N LEU A 67 -3.01 -20.18 5.59
CA LEU A 67 -2.32 -21.27 4.90
C LEU A 67 -1.39 -20.81 3.77
N SER A 68 -1.68 -19.69 3.09
CA SER A 68 -0.75 -19.07 2.13
C SER A 68 0.46 -18.47 2.84
N ILE A 69 0.27 -18.04 4.09
CA ILE A 69 1.34 -17.51 4.94
C ILE A 69 2.19 -18.65 5.51
N VAL A 70 1.64 -19.84 5.74
CA VAL A 70 2.39 -20.98 6.32
C VAL A 70 3.67 -21.31 5.54
N GLY A 71 3.67 -21.20 4.20
CA GLY A 71 4.90 -21.35 3.39
C GLY A 71 5.93 -20.24 3.61
N SER A 72 5.46 -19.00 3.83
CA SER A 72 6.31 -17.87 4.26
C SER A 72 6.67 -17.91 5.75
N LEU A 73 5.99 -18.74 6.56
CA LEU A 73 6.34 -18.94 7.97
C LEU A 73 7.49 -19.93 8.19
N ALA A 74 7.91 -20.65 7.16
CA ALA A 74 9.05 -21.57 7.24
C ALA A 74 10.40 -20.83 7.36
N GLY A 75 10.48 -19.57 6.94
CA GLY A 75 11.71 -18.76 6.97
C GLY A 75 11.88 -17.87 8.20
N TRP A 76 11.11 -18.06 9.28
CA TRP A 76 11.17 -17.15 10.45
C TRP A 76 12.50 -17.18 11.19
N GLU A 77 13.23 -18.29 11.09
CA GLU A 77 14.56 -18.42 11.65
C GLU A 77 15.60 -17.55 10.91
N GLU A 78 15.32 -17.15 9.66
CA GLU A 78 16.21 -16.31 8.83
C GLU A 78 15.84 -14.81 8.89
N ILE A 79 14.69 -14.46 9.47
CA ILE A 79 14.19 -13.07 9.52
C ILE A 79 15.16 -12.13 10.24
N ASP A 80 15.79 -12.59 11.32
CA ASP A 80 16.74 -11.76 12.07
C ASP A 80 17.98 -11.41 11.23
N ALA A 81 18.44 -12.35 10.39
CA ALA A 81 19.56 -12.13 9.49
C ALA A 81 19.20 -11.16 8.35
N ASP A 82 17.98 -11.28 7.80
CA ASP A 82 17.48 -10.38 6.76
C ASP A 82 17.28 -8.95 7.30
N ILE A 83 16.73 -8.81 8.51
CA ILE A 83 16.60 -7.51 9.17
C ILE A 83 17.97 -6.90 9.43
N ALA A 84 18.94 -7.69 9.93
CA ALA A 84 20.30 -7.22 10.14
C ALA A 84 20.97 -6.76 8.84
N ALA A 85 20.76 -7.49 7.73
CA ALA A 85 21.27 -7.11 6.42
C ALA A 85 20.67 -5.80 5.91
N ILE A 86 19.36 -5.58 6.10
CA ILE A 86 18.68 -4.33 5.75
C ILE A 86 19.22 -3.16 6.59
N ILE A 87 19.41 -3.36 7.90
CA ILE A 87 19.95 -2.33 8.79
C ILE A 87 21.39 -1.97 8.39
N ALA A 88 22.25 -2.97 8.14
CA ALA A 88 23.63 -2.75 7.71
C ALA A 88 23.71 -2.01 6.36
N ALA A 89 22.83 -2.33 5.41
CA ALA A 89 22.73 -1.63 4.13
C ALA A 89 22.30 -0.17 4.31
N ARG A 90 21.40 0.12 5.27
CA ARG A 90 20.99 1.49 5.60
C ARG A 90 22.12 2.29 6.23
N GLN A 91 22.85 1.71 7.18
CA GLN A 91 24.01 2.36 7.80
C GLN A 91 25.07 2.72 6.74
N SER A 92 25.34 1.79 5.81
CA SER A 92 26.25 2.02 4.68
C SER A 92 25.78 3.13 3.71
N THR A 93 24.48 3.45 3.72
CA THR A 93 23.89 4.51 2.90
C THR A 93 23.93 5.86 3.61
N GLU A 94 23.85 5.89 4.95
CA GLU A 94 24.03 7.10 5.76
C GLU A 94 25.48 7.63 5.70
N ASP A 95 26.47 6.75 5.55
CA ASP A 95 27.88 7.12 5.38
C ASP A 95 28.23 7.65 3.98
N ARG A 96 27.29 7.61 3.02
CA ARG A 96 27.53 8.13 1.68
C ARG A 96 27.27 9.64 1.67
N PRO A 97 28.26 10.49 1.29
CA PRO A 97 28.01 11.91 1.12
C PRO A 97 26.90 12.11 0.07
N PRO A 98 25.96 13.04 0.30
CA PRO A 98 24.88 13.30 -0.63
C PRO A 98 25.46 13.60 -2.02
N PRO A 99 24.80 13.15 -3.10
CA PRO A 99 25.27 13.42 -4.45
C PRO A 99 25.44 14.94 -4.62
N GLY A 100 26.63 15.36 -5.04
CA GLY A 100 26.87 16.74 -5.42
C GLY A 100 25.99 17.10 -6.61
N PHE A 101 25.47 18.31 -6.61
CA PHE A 101 24.87 18.89 -7.80
C PHE A 101 25.99 19.66 -8.51
N ASP A 102 26.68 19.00 -9.45
CA ASP A 102 27.52 19.68 -10.44
C ASP A 102 26.69 20.20 -11.62
#